data_AF-A0A2A2Q3Y5-F1
#
_entry.id   AF-A0A2A2Q3Y5-F1
#
_cell.length_a   1.000
_cell.length_b   1.000
_cell.length_c   1.000
_cell.angle_alpha   90.00
_cell.angle_beta   90.00
_cell.angle_gamma   90.00
#
_symmetry.space_group_name_H-M   'P 1'
#
loop_
_entity.id
_entity.type
_entity.pdbx_description
1 polymer ?
#
loop_
_entity_poly.entity_id
_entity_poly.type
_entity_poly.pdbx_seq_one_letter_code
_entity_poly.pdbx_strand_id
1 'polypeptide(L)'
;MSAGGDKMVTTGAETSNPRPRKGGGKNGPCATVKFGSASVPIYLSESKGRKRFIIAHYREGKRLRQTFSDLAAAKKEAMFVAQRIQSGMQHVTDLKPHERDNYKKAVELLDSLGIPLVAAVEDYVQARKLAENESLTSMANDYRRVFKPLTRRATVPELVAELLAAKKQDGASKAY
;
A
#
# COMPACT_ATOMS: atom_id res chain seq x y z
N MET A 1 59.99 -24.38 -24.74
CA MET A 1 59.38 -25.63 -25.25
C MET A 1 59.60 -26.72 -24.21
N SER A 2 58.52 -27.41 -23.79
CA SER A 2 58.43 -28.71 -23.07
C SER A 2 59.21 -28.90 -21.76
N ALA A 3 58.73 -29.61 -20.73
CA ALA A 3 57.49 -30.31 -20.41
C ALA A 3 57.53 -30.52 -18.87
N GLY A 4 56.44 -30.39 -18.10
CA GLY A 4 55.61 -31.53 -17.67
C GLY A 4 56.42 -32.62 -16.97
N GLY A 5 56.23 -33.00 -15.71
CA GLY A 5 55.23 -32.71 -14.69
C GLY A 5 55.33 -33.80 -13.61
N ASP A 6 54.81 -33.46 -12.44
CA ASP A 6 54.19 -34.35 -11.44
C ASP A 6 55.04 -35.20 -10.47
N LYS A 7 54.67 -35.02 -9.19
CA LYS A 7 54.53 -35.99 -8.09
C LYS A 7 54.81 -35.29 -6.76
N MET A 8 53.74 -34.97 -6.01
CA MET A 8 53.76 -35.02 -4.54
C MET A 8 52.36 -35.41 -4.03
N VAL A 9 52.27 -36.68 -3.63
CA VAL A 9 51.35 -37.25 -2.64
C VAL A 9 51.91 -36.82 -1.27
N THR A 10 51.18 -36.36 -0.25
CA THR A 10 50.30 -37.17 0.60
C THR A 10 49.49 -36.27 1.54
N THR A 11 48.27 -36.72 1.79
CA THR A 11 47.21 -36.31 2.74
C THR A 11 47.66 -35.95 4.16
N GLY A 12 47.16 -34.81 4.66
CA GLY A 12 46.97 -34.52 6.08
C GLY A 12 45.51 -34.14 6.31
N ALA A 13 44.66 -35.13 6.62
CA ALA A 13 43.26 -34.94 6.94
C ALA A 13 43.13 -34.44 8.39
N GLU A 14 42.96 -33.13 8.59
CA GLU A 14 42.48 -32.60 9.86
C GLU A 14 40.95 -32.75 9.92
N THR A 15 40.53 -33.81 10.61
CA THR A 15 39.17 -34.02 11.10
C THR A 15 38.76 -32.90 12.05
N SER A 16 38.27 -31.79 11.52
CA SER A 16 37.48 -30.84 12.31
C SER A 16 36.08 -31.43 12.50
N ASN A 17 35.93 -32.19 13.59
CA ASN A 17 34.65 -32.76 14.00
C ASN A 17 33.66 -31.59 14.23
N PRO A 18 32.58 -31.42 13.44
CA PRO A 18 31.61 -30.36 13.69
C PRO A 18 30.89 -30.72 14.98
N ARG A 19 31.15 -29.95 16.06
CA ARG A 19 30.45 -30.13 17.34
C ARG A 19 28.95 -30.18 17.04
N PRO A 20 28.22 -31.22 17.48
CA PRO A 20 26.79 -31.29 17.25
C PRO A 20 26.16 -30.06 17.90
N ARG A 21 25.57 -29.19 17.09
CA ARG A 21 24.68 -28.13 17.57
C ARG A 21 23.55 -28.87 18.28
N LYS A 22 23.64 -28.94 19.61
CA LYS A 22 22.60 -29.51 20.46
C LYS A 22 21.33 -28.73 20.13
N GLY A 23 20.49 -29.33 19.29
CA GLY A 23 19.19 -28.82 18.93
C GLY A 23 18.38 -28.77 20.20
N GLY A 24 18.36 -27.60 20.85
CA GLY A 24 17.45 -27.33 21.94
C GLY A 24 16.05 -27.50 21.38
N GLY A 25 15.30 -28.44 21.93
CA GLY A 25 13.90 -28.67 21.60
C GLY A 25 13.14 -27.35 21.57
N LYS A 26 12.10 -27.29 20.74
CA LYS A 26 11.24 -26.10 20.58
C LYS A 26 10.54 -25.78 21.90
N ASN A 27 11.28 -25.16 22.82
CA ASN A 27 10.73 -24.57 24.03
C ASN A 27 9.98 -23.34 23.56
N GLY A 28 8.65 -23.42 23.62
CA GLY A 28 7.77 -22.29 23.37
C GLY A 28 8.10 -21.10 24.28
N PRO A 29 7.45 -19.95 24.07
CA PRO A 29 7.65 -18.80 24.94
C PRO A 29 7.33 -19.19 26.39
N CYS A 30 8.24 -18.85 27.30
CA CYS A 30 8.08 -19.08 28.74
C CYS A 30 6.90 -18.27 29.31
N ALA A 31 6.64 -17.09 28.75
CA ALA A 31 5.45 -16.30 29.05
C ALA A 31 5.04 -15.47 27.83
N THR A 32 3.75 -15.18 27.68
CA THR A 32 3.25 -14.25 26.65
C THR A 32 2.44 -13.18 27.33
N VAL A 33 2.80 -11.90 27.11
CA VAL A 33 2.04 -10.76 27.62
C VAL A 33 1.14 -10.25 26.51
N LYS A 34 -0.14 -10.04 26.80
CA LYS A 34 -1.14 -9.53 25.85
C LYS A 34 -1.64 -8.16 26.31
N PHE A 35 -1.86 -7.26 25.36
CA PHE A 35 -2.53 -5.98 25.59
C PHE A 35 -3.32 -5.62 24.32
N GLY A 36 -4.66 -5.62 24.40
CA GLY A 36 -5.51 -5.46 23.22
C GLY A 36 -5.30 -6.58 22.20
N SER A 37 -5.02 -6.21 20.94
CA SER A 37 -4.69 -7.15 19.86
C SER A 37 -3.19 -7.47 19.78
N ALA A 38 -2.33 -6.72 20.49
CA ALA A 38 -0.91 -6.96 20.54
C ALA A 38 -0.55 -8.09 21.53
N SER A 39 0.32 -9.00 21.11
CA SER A 39 0.90 -10.04 21.97
C SER A 39 2.41 -10.09 21.83
N VAL A 40 3.11 -10.17 22.96
CA VAL A 40 4.57 -10.13 23.01
C VAL A 40 5.08 -11.38 23.76
N PRO A 41 5.75 -12.32 23.06
CA PRO A 41 6.32 -13.51 23.66
C PRO A 41 7.65 -13.22 24.38
N ILE A 42 7.83 -13.84 25.54
CA ILE A 42 9.05 -13.86 26.35
C ILE A 42 9.64 -15.27 26.30
N TYR A 43 10.85 -15.38 25.78
CA TYR A 43 11.59 -16.64 25.69
C TYR A 43 12.59 -16.75 26.84
N LEU A 44 12.79 -17.95 27.35
CA LEU A 44 13.85 -18.24 28.32
C LEU A 44 15.05 -18.83 27.57
N SER A 45 16.22 -18.24 27.77
CA SER A 45 17.49 -18.78 27.30
C SER A 45 18.41 -19.00 28.49
N GLU A 46 18.88 -20.22 28.67
CA GLU A 46 19.88 -20.56 29.68
C GLU A 46 21.23 -20.73 29.00
N SER A 47 22.24 -19.98 29.44
CA SER A 47 23.61 -20.10 28.92
C SER A 47 24.61 -20.01 30.06
N LYS A 48 25.51 -21.00 30.15
CA LYS A 48 26.54 -21.11 31.21
C LYS A 48 25.97 -20.90 32.62
N GLY A 49 24.82 -21.53 32.92
CA GLY A 49 24.15 -21.44 34.23
C GLY A 49 23.41 -20.13 34.53
N ARG A 50 23.40 -19.16 33.60
CA ARG A 50 22.67 -17.89 33.75
C ARG A 50 21.38 -17.93 32.94
N LYS A 51 20.27 -17.60 33.59
CA LYS A 51 18.95 -17.43 32.97
C LYS A 51 18.86 -16.05 32.34
N ARG A 52 18.39 -15.97 31.10
CA ARG A 52 18.12 -14.72 30.37
C ARG A 52 16.72 -14.77 29.77
N PHE A 53 15.97 -13.71 29.96
CA PHE A 53 14.63 -13.55 29.40
C PHE A 53 14.69 -12.67 28.16
N ILE A 54 14.22 -13.17 27.02
CA ILE A 54 14.32 -12.49 25.73
C ILE A 54 12.92 -12.14 25.25
N ILE A 55 12.66 -10.85 25.10
CA ILE A 55 11.45 -10.33 24.48
C ILE A 55 11.70 -10.20 22.98
N ALA A 56 10.81 -10.73 22.14
CA ALA A 56 10.89 -10.55 20.69
C ALA A 56 9.67 -9.80 20.18
N HIS A 57 9.89 -8.66 19.51
CA HIS A 57 8.83 -7.89 18.88
C HIS A 57 9.28 -7.34 17.53
N TYR A 58 8.33 -6.94 16.69
CA TYR A 58 8.60 -6.30 15.41
C TYR A 58 8.41 -4.79 15.54
N ARG A 59 9.32 -4.04 14.93
CA ARG A 59 9.21 -2.59 14.75
C ARG A 59 9.72 -2.24 13.37
N GLU A 60 8.93 -1.49 12.60
CA GLU A 60 9.31 -1.02 11.25
C GLU A 60 9.80 -2.17 10.35
N GLY A 61 9.10 -3.32 10.38
CA GLY A 61 9.44 -4.51 9.60
C GLY A 61 10.65 -5.31 10.08
N LYS A 62 11.38 -4.85 11.11
CA LYS A 62 12.55 -5.54 11.67
C LYS A 62 12.22 -6.20 13.00
N ARG A 63 12.73 -7.43 13.20
CA ARG A 63 12.58 -8.17 14.46
C ARG A 63 13.63 -7.69 15.47
N LEU A 64 13.18 -7.04 16.53
CA LEU A 64 14.01 -6.62 17.66
C LEU A 64 13.93 -7.66 18.78
N ARG A 65 15.07 -7.93 19.41
CA ARG A 65 15.19 -8.79 20.58
C ARG A 65 15.84 -8.04 21.71
N GLN A 66 15.16 -7.94 22.85
CA GLN A 66 15.69 -7.34 24.06
C GLN A 66 15.87 -8.42 25.11
N THR A 67 16.99 -8.39 25.83
CA THR A 67 17.35 -9.42 26.79
C THR A 67 17.41 -8.83 28.20
N PHE A 68 16.84 -9.55 29.16
CA PHE A 68 16.75 -9.15 30.57
C PHE A 68 17.30 -10.28 31.46
N SER A 69 17.83 -9.91 32.62
CA SER A 69 18.24 -10.84 33.69
C SER A 69 17.04 -11.40 34.45
N ASP A 70 16.00 -10.56 34.63
CA ASP A 70 14.88 -10.84 35.53
C ASP A 70 13.55 -10.98 34.79
N LEU A 71 12.75 -11.95 35.23
CA LEU A 71 11.44 -12.22 34.65
C LEU A 71 10.47 -11.05 34.87
N ALA A 72 10.47 -10.47 36.07
CA ALA A 72 9.59 -9.34 36.40
C ALA A 72 9.89 -8.10 35.54
N ALA A 73 11.17 -7.81 35.30
CA ALA A 73 11.59 -6.74 34.40
C ALA A 73 11.13 -7.02 32.96
N ALA A 74 11.31 -8.26 32.48
CA ALA A 74 10.87 -8.66 31.14
C ALA A 74 9.33 -8.54 30.97
N LYS A 75 8.54 -8.89 31.98
CA LYS A 75 7.08 -8.74 31.93
C LYS A 75 6.63 -7.27 31.85
N LYS A 76 7.24 -6.39 32.65
CA LYS A 76 6.94 -4.95 32.63
C LYS A 76 7.26 -4.36 31.26
N GLU A 77 8.44 -4.64 30.72
CA GLU A 77 8.81 -4.14 29.39
C GLU A 77 7.94 -4.74 28.29
N ALA A 78 7.61 -6.03 28.35
CA ALA A 78 6.71 -6.67 27.39
C ALA A 78 5.33 -6.01 27.39
N MET A 79 4.83 -5.57 28.55
CA MET A 79 3.58 -4.83 28.67
C MET A 79 3.68 -3.44 28.03
N PHE A 80 4.76 -2.69 28.27
CA PHE A 80 5.00 -1.39 27.63
C PHE A 80 5.14 -1.52 26.10
N VAL A 81 5.85 -2.55 25.64
CA VAL A 81 5.98 -2.85 24.21
C VAL A 81 4.62 -3.20 23.61
N ALA A 82 3.81 -4.03 24.28
CA ALA A 82 2.47 -4.36 23.81
C ALA A 82 1.55 -3.11 23.75
N GLN A 83 1.63 -2.22 24.75
CA GLN A 83 0.91 -0.94 24.75
C GLN A 83 1.36 -0.04 23.60
N ARG A 84 2.67 0.08 23.36
CA ARG A 84 3.23 0.89 22.27
C ARG A 84 2.88 0.31 20.89
N ILE A 85 2.85 -1.01 20.75
CA ILE A 85 2.39 -1.66 19.52
C ILE A 85 0.90 -1.37 19.32
N GLN A 86 0.08 -1.49 20.36
CA GLN A 86 -1.36 -1.16 20.30
C GLN A 86 -1.60 0.30 19.88
N SER A 87 -0.90 1.25 20.51
CA SER A 87 -1.05 2.67 20.17
C SER A 87 -0.49 3.00 18.78
N GLY A 88 0.63 2.39 18.38
CA GLY A 88 1.21 2.54 17.04
C GLY A 88 0.32 1.95 15.93
N MET A 89 -0.33 0.81 16.18
CA MET A 89 -1.33 0.24 15.27
C MET A 89 -2.55 1.17 15.13
N GLN A 90 -2.93 1.87 16.19
CA GLN A 90 -4.03 2.83 16.17
C GLN A 90 -3.74 4.03 15.25
N HIS A 91 -2.50 4.52 15.24
CA HIS A 91 -2.08 5.61 14.33
C HIS A 91 -2.01 5.21 12.85
N VAL A 92 -1.84 3.91 12.54
CA VAL A 92 -1.83 3.42 11.14
C VAL A 92 -3.24 3.08 10.65
N THR A 93 -4.19 2.83 11.56
CA THR A 93 -5.50 2.24 11.21
C THR A 93 -6.68 3.21 11.32
N ASP A 94 -6.57 4.27 12.11
CA ASP A 94 -7.73 5.13 12.36
C ASP A 94 -7.66 6.46 11.60
N LEU A 95 -8.39 6.51 10.47
CA LEU A 95 -8.97 7.77 9.97
C LEU A 95 -9.69 8.44 11.14
N LYS A 96 -9.40 9.73 11.40
CA LYS A 96 -10.13 10.47 12.44
C LYS A 96 -11.62 10.45 12.11
N PRO A 97 -12.53 10.56 13.11
CA PRO A 97 -13.97 10.50 12.86
C PRO A 97 -14.44 11.43 11.73
N HIS A 98 -13.93 12.67 11.69
CA HIS A 98 -14.25 13.62 10.62
C HIS A 98 -13.69 13.23 9.25
N GLU A 99 -12.50 12.63 9.17
CA GLU A 99 -11.91 12.15 7.92
C GLU A 99 -12.70 10.95 7.38
N ARG A 100 -13.15 10.07 8.27
CA ARG A 100 -14.02 8.93 7.94
C ARG A 100 -15.36 9.41 7.39
N ASP A 101 -15.98 10.42 8.02
CA ASP A 101 -17.24 10.97 7.55
C ASP A 101 -17.09 11.67 6.19
N ASN A 102 -15.97 12.38 5.98
CA ASN A 102 -15.66 12.98 4.68
C ASN A 102 -15.45 11.92 3.59
N TYR A 103 -14.73 10.84 3.89
CA TYR A 103 -14.55 9.73 2.97
C TYR A 103 -15.87 9.07 2.59
N LYS A 104 -16.73 8.76 3.57
CA LYS A 104 -18.05 8.18 3.32
C LYS A 104 -18.90 9.07 2.42
N LYS A 105 -18.97 10.37 2.74
CA LYS A 105 -19.68 11.36 1.93
C LYS A 105 -19.14 11.42 0.50
N ALA A 106 -17.82 11.38 0.32
CA ALA A 106 -17.22 11.40 -1.01
C ALA A 106 -17.57 10.15 -1.82
N VAL A 107 -17.63 8.98 -1.19
CA VAL A 107 -18.08 7.73 -1.84
C VAL A 107 -19.57 7.82 -2.20
N GLU A 108 -20.44 8.25 -1.28
CA GLU A 108 -21.88 8.41 -1.53
C GLU A 108 -22.17 9.35 -2.72
N LEU A 109 -21.40 10.42 -2.89
CA LEU A 109 -21.54 11.33 -4.04
C LEU A 109 -21.19 10.63 -5.37
N LEU A 110 -20.18 9.77 -5.36
CA LEU A 110 -19.68 9.09 -6.54
C LEU A 110 -20.44 7.80 -6.89
N ASP A 111 -21.22 7.25 -5.96
CA ASP A 111 -22.02 6.04 -6.18
C ASP A 111 -22.99 6.21 -7.36
N SER A 112 -23.54 7.41 -7.54
CA SER A 112 -24.43 7.73 -8.66
C SER A 112 -23.75 7.66 -10.04
N LEU A 113 -22.42 7.84 -10.08
CA LEU A 113 -21.60 7.84 -11.28
C LEU A 113 -20.87 6.51 -11.50
N GLY A 114 -20.78 5.66 -10.46
CA GLY A 114 -20.05 4.39 -10.50
C GLY A 114 -18.53 4.56 -10.67
N ILE A 115 -17.99 5.72 -10.29
CA ILE A 115 -16.56 6.05 -10.47
C ILE A 115 -15.83 5.88 -9.14
N PRO A 116 -14.67 5.19 -9.10
CA PRO A 116 -13.89 5.08 -7.87
C PRO A 116 -13.31 6.44 -7.45
N LEU A 117 -13.26 6.71 -6.14
CA LEU A 117 -12.84 7.99 -5.57
C LEU A 117 -11.52 8.52 -6.12
N VAL A 118 -10.52 7.64 -6.25
CA VAL A 118 -9.19 8.05 -6.73
C VAL A 118 -9.26 8.50 -8.20
N ALA A 119 -9.97 7.78 -9.06
CA ALA A 119 -10.11 8.16 -10.46
C ALA A 119 -10.86 9.48 -10.63
N ALA A 120 -11.89 9.73 -9.82
CA ALA A 120 -12.61 11.00 -9.83
C ALA A 120 -11.72 12.19 -9.43
N VAL A 121 -10.85 12.01 -8.43
CA VAL A 121 -9.89 13.05 -8.01
C VAL A 121 -8.82 13.27 -9.07
N GLU A 122 -8.30 12.21 -9.69
CA GLU A 122 -7.34 12.33 -10.79
C GLU A 122 -7.92 13.12 -11.96
N ASP A 123 -9.14 12.77 -12.39
CA ASP A 123 -9.84 13.48 -13.47
C ASP A 123 -10.10 14.95 -13.11
N TYR A 124 -10.58 15.21 -11.88
CA TYR A 124 -10.76 16.58 -11.39
C TYR A 124 -9.46 17.40 -11.42
N VAL A 125 -8.34 16.83 -10.98
CA VAL A 125 -7.05 17.53 -10.97
C VAL A 125 -6.58 17.84 -12.40
N GLN A 126 -6.74 16.91 -13.34
CA GLN A 126 -6.41 17.15 -14.74
C GLN A 126 -7.31 18.22 -15.35
N ALA A 127 -8.62 18.11 -15.15
CA ALA A 127 -9.57 19.08 -15.65
C ALA A 127 -9.34 20.48 -15.04
N ARG A 128 -9.01 20.56 -13.74
CA ARG A 128 -8.72 21.84 -13.06
C ARG A 128 -7.44 22.50 -13.57
N LYS A 129 -6.43 21.73 -13.98
CA LYS A 129 -5.22 22.27 -14.64
C LYS A 129 -5.56 22.89 -16.00
N LEU A 130 -6.50 22.31 -16.73
CA LEU A 130 -6.95 22.84 -18.03
C LEU A 130 -7.88 24.05 -17.88
N ALA A 131 -8.72 24.05 -16.84
CA ALA A 131 -9.72 25.09 -16.57
C ALA A 131 -9.13 26.35 -15.94
N GLU A 132 -7.91 26.29 -15.41
CA GLU A 132 -7.24 27.36 -14.65
C GLU A 132 -8.16 27.96 -13.56
N ASN A 133 -8.77 29.11 -13.84
CA ASN A 133 -9.64 29.84 -12.92
C ASN A 133 -11.14 29.60 -13.14
N GLU A 134 -11.56 29.09 -14.30
CA GLU A 134 -12.97 28.91 -14.62
C GLU A 134 -13.60 27.74 -13.87
N SER A 135 -14.92 27.78 -13.70
CA SER A 135 -15.62 26.66 -13.07
C SER A 135 -15.80 25.53 -14.08
N LEU A 136 -15.47 24.31 -13.66
CA LEU A 136 -15.63 23.10 -14.48
C LEU A 136 -17.08 22.89 -14.93
N THR A 137 -18.04 23.32 -14.08
CA THR A 137 -19.47 23.27 -14.40
C THR A 137 -19.85 24.27 -15.49
N SER A 138 -19.27 25.48 -15.51
CA SER A 138 -19.48 26.43 -16.61
C SER A 138 -18.94 25.86 -17.91
N MET A 139 -17.70 25.38 -17.91
CA MET A 139 -17.08 24.79 -19.10
C MET A 139 -17.88 23.59 -19.64
N ALA A 140 -18.37 22.71 -18.76
CA ALA A 140 -19.21 21.58 -19.16
C ALA A 140 -20.54 22.03 -19.78
N ASN A 141 -21.15 23.08 -19.23
CA ASN A 141 -22.39 23.66 -19.77
C ASN A 141 -22.16 24.31 -21.13
N ASP A 142 -21.08 25.07 -21.29
CA ASP A 142 -20.74 25.72 -22.55
C ASP A 142 -20.35 24.69 -23.61
N TYR A 143 -19.62 23.65 -23.23
CA TYR A 143 -19.36 22.50 -24.10
C TYR A 143 -20.67 21.85 -24.57
N ARG A 144 -21.63 21.61 -23.67
CA ARG A 144 -22.94 21.06 -24.04
C ARG A 144 -23.78 21.99 -24.92
N ARG A 145 -23.62 23.31 -24.80
CA ARG A 145 -24.30 24.31 -25.64
C ARG A 145 -23.75 24.30 -27.06
N VAL A 146 -22.43 24.27 -27.20
CA VAL A 146 -21.75 24.25 -28.49
C VAL A 146 -21.90 22.89 -29.16
N PHE A 147 -21.62 21.83 -28.42
CA PHE A 147 -21.76 20.45 -28.85
C PHE A 147 -23.07 19.91 -28.29
N LYS A 148 -24.14 20.02 -29.07
CA LYS A 148 -25.40 19.30 -28.78
C LYS A 148 -25.04 17.84 -28.46
N PRO A 149 -25.69 17.22 -27.45
CA PRO A 149 -25.39 15.84 -27.11
C PRO A 149 -25.47 15.00 -28.38
N LEU A 150 -24.39 14.28 -28.70
CA LEU A 150 -24.25 13.38 -29.86
C LEU A 150 -25.28 12.24 -29.73
N THR A 151 -26.54 12.60 -29.93
CA THR A 151 -27.71 11.73 -29.79
C THR A 151 -27.92 10.93 -31.07
N ARG A 152 -27.30 11.34 -32.18
CA ARG A 152 -27.36 10.65 -33.45
C ARG A 152 -25.99 10.71 -34.14
N ARG A 153 -25.43 9.54 -34.45
CA ARG A 153 -24.38 9.40 -35.47
C ARG A 153 -25.07 9.62 -36.82
N ALA A 154 -25.32 10.88 -37.18
CA ALA A 154 -25.83 11.20 -38.51
C ALA A 154 -24.76 10.79 -39.53
N THR A 155 -25.20 10.10 -40.57
CA THR A 155 -24.31 9.70 -41.67
C THR A 155 -23.97 10.93 -42.51
N VAL A 156 -22.80 10.93 -43.16
CA VAL A 156 -22.37 12.05 -44.03
C VAL A 156 -23.45 12.49 -45.02
N PRO A 157 -24.22 11.58 -45.68
CA PRO A 157 -25.30 11.98 -46.58
C PRO A 157 -26.45 12.74 -45.89
N GLU A 158 -26.84 12.32 -44.68
CA GLU A 158 -27.87 13.01 -43.90
C GLU A 158 -27.43 14.42 -43.51
N LEU A 159 -26.16 14.58 -43.12
CA LEU A 159 -25.59 15.87 -42.74
C LEU A 159 -25.48 16.83 -43.92
N VAL A 160 -25.10 16.32 -45.10
CA VAL A 160 -25.06 17.11 -46.35
C VAL A 160 -26.47 17.58 -46.73
N ALA A 161 -27.48 16.71 -46.61
CA ALA A 161 -28.87 17.08 -46.89
C ALA A 161 -29.38 18.17 -45.93
N GLU A 162 -29.10 18.04 -44.63
CA GLU A 162 -29.48 19.02 -43.61
C GLU A 162 -28.78 20.37 -43.83
N LEU A 163 -27.49 20.35 -44.20
CA LEU A 163 -26.70 21.55 -44.48
C LEU A 163 -27.15 22.27 -45.77
N LEU A 164 -27.52 21.51 -46.81
CA LEU A 164 -28.11 22.07 -48.02
C LEU A 164 -29.50 22.66 -47.76
N ALA A 165 -30.29 22.06 -46.86
CA ALA A 165 -31.59 22.60 -46.46
C ALA A 165 -31.44 23.92 -45.70
N ALA A 166 -30.51 24.00 -44.74
CA ALA A 166 -30.18 25.23 -44.02
C ALA A 166 -29.71 26.35 -44.97
N LYS A 167 -28.79 26.05 -45.90
CA LYS A 167 -28.30 27.03 -46.88
C LYS A 167 -29.39 27.55 -47.83
N LYS A 168 -30.36 26.72 -48.21
CA LYS A 168 -31.52 27.16 -49.00
C LYS A 168 -32.44 28.09 -48.21
N GLN A 169 -32.63 27.80 -46.92
CA GLN A 169 -33.42 28.63 -46.02
C GLN A 169 -32.77 29.98 -45.73
N ASP A 170 -31.45 30.03 -45.71
CA ASP A 170 -30.65 31.26 -45.62
C ASP A 170 -30.54 32.03 -46.95
N GLY A 171 -31.21 31.56 -48.01
CA GLY A 171 -31.32 32.26 -49.30
C GLY A 171 -30.10 32.13 -50.23
N ALA A 172 -29.22 31.14 -50.02
CA ALA A 172 -28.08 30.93 -50.90
C ALA A 172 -28.51 30.49 -52.31
N SER A 173 -27.85 31.04 -53.34
CA SER A 173 -28.15 30.75 -54.75
C SER A 173 -27.72 29.34 -55.16
N LYS A 174 -28.40 28.77 -56.16
CA LYS A 174 -28.24 27.39 -56.68
C LYS A 174 -26.84 27.04 -57.24
N ALA A 175 -25.87 27.94 -57.21
CA ALA A 175 -24.59 27.79 -57.92
C ALA A 175 -23.49 27.08 -57.11
N TYR A 176 -23.84 26.40 -56.01
CA TYR A 176 -22.92 25.58 -55.22
C TYR A 176 -23.62 24.30 -54.74
#